data_AF-A0A0R1MP45-F1
#
_entry.id   AF-A0A0R1MP45-F1
#
_cell.length_a   1.000
_cell.length_b   1.000
_cell.length_c   1.000
_cell.angle_alpha   90.00
_cell.angle_beta   90.00
_cell.angle_gamma   90.00
#
_symmetry.space_group_name_H-M   'P 1'
#
loop_
_entity.id
_entity.type
_entity.pdbx_description
1 polymer ?
#
loop_
_entity_poly.entity_id
_entity_poly.type
_entity_poly.pdbx_seq_one_letter_code
_entity_poly.pdbx_strand_id
1 'polypeptide(L)'
;MTNTFNKFLPLTLGVVTGFVGGIQASNILKKAERLTPQQILNNIKNSFQNETPVQDSWISVKPTRIRKFALTTDIYQGGISRFEDNQLVRYEFQADAKTGSILNLNRIDL
;
A
#
# COMPACT_ATOMS: atom_id res chain seq x y z
N MET A 1 6.61 25.88 35.15
CA MET A 1 5.14 26.05 35.08
C MET A 1 4.76 26.42 33.66
N THR A 2 3.77 25.67 33.13
CA THR A 2 2.82 25.94 32.03
C THR A 2 3.26 26.04 30.55
N ASN A 3 2.68 25.09 29.79
CA ASN A 3 2.50 24.95 28.33
C ASN A 3 1.81 26.14 27.64
N THR A 4 1.90 26.22 26.30
CA THR A 4 0.78 26.37 25.30
C THR A 4 1.39 26.33 23.88
N PHE A 5 1.29 25.23 23.10
CA PHE A 5 0.26 24.93 22.08
C PHE A 5 0.04 26.01 20.98
N ASN A 6 0.55 25.82 19.74
CA ASN A 6 -0.25 25.58 18.52
C ASN A 6 0.48 25.79 17.17
N LYS A 7 0.38 24.72 16.35
CA LYS A 7 -0.01 24.67 14.93
C LYS A 7 0.68 25.61 13.93
N PHE A 8 1.69 25.08 13.26
CA PHE A 8 1.92 25.31 11.84
C PHE A 8 2.26 23.98 11.16
N LEU A 9 1.23 23.15 10.93
CA LEU A 9 1.31 22.09 9.92
C LEU A 9 1.07 22.77 8.56
N PRO A 10 2.07 22.88 7.67
CA PRO A 10 1.79 23.28 6.30
C PRO A 10 0.93 22.21 5.63
N LEU A 11 -0.12 22.72 4.99
CA LEU A 11 -1.28 22.05 4.43
C LEU A 11 -0.96 21.35 3.10
N THR A 12 0.06 20.50 3.05
CA THR A 12 0.49 19.82 1.81
C THR A 12 0.98 18.39 2.08
N LEU A 13 0.12 17.51 2.60
CA LEU A 13 0.32 16.09 2.34
C LEU A 13 -0.22 15.83 0.93
N GLY A 14 0.70 15.99 -0.02
CA GLY A 14 0.45 15.84 -1.43
C GLY A 14 -0.23 14.51 -1.72
N VAL A 15 -1.05 14.53 -2.76
CA VAL A 15 -1.40 13.33 -3.51
C VAL A 15 -0.07 12.71 -3.97
N VAL A 16 0.53 11.86 -3.15
CA VAL A 16 1.65 11.02 -3.57
C VAL A 16 1.01 10.01 -4.50
N THR A 17 0.87 10.41 -5.76
CA THR A 17 0.69 9.49 -6.88
C THR A 17 2.02 8.79 -7.06
N GLY A 18 2.35 7.96 -6.08
CA GLY A 18 3.53 7.12 -6.06
C GLY A 18 3.31 6.01 -7.06
N PHE A 19 3.69 6.26 -8.31
CA PHE A 19 4.05 5.19 -9.23
C PHE A 19 5.38 4.63 -8.73
N VAL A 20 5.36 3.87 -7.62
CA VAL A 20 6.55 3.17 -7.14
C VAL A 20 6.77 2.02 -8.12
N GLY A 21 7.59 2.31 -9.13
CA GLY A 21 7.93 1.39 -10.20
C GLY A 21 8.48 0.09 -9.64
N GLY A 22 7.79 -1.00 -10.01
CA GLY A 22 8.23 -2.40 -10.01
C GLY A 22 9.35 -2.77 -9.06
N ILE A 23 9.02 -3.14 -7.83
CA ILE A 23 9.93 -3.95 -7.01
C ILE A 23 9.66 -5.43 -7.31
N GLN A 24 10.60 -6.02 -8.05
CA GLN A 24 10.91 -7.45 -8.14
C GLN A 24 9.90 -8.35 -8.87
N ALA A 25 9.77 -8.17 -10.20
CA ALA A 25 9.11 -9.12 -11.10
C ALA A 25 10.09 -10.17 -11.70
N SER A 26 11.12 -10.60 -10.97
CA SER A 26 12.22 -11.35 -11.60
C SER A 26 11.99 -12.85 -11.82
N ASN A 27 10.97 -13.51 -11.24
CA ASN A 27 10.94 -15.00 -11.28
C ASN A 27 9.62 -15.71 -11.63
N ILE A 28 8.58 -15.05 -12.16
CA ILE A 28 7.33 -15.76 -12.50
C ILE A 28 6.85 -15.44 -13.92
N LEU A 29 7.66 -15.82 -14.91
CA LEU A 29 7.21 -16.09 -16.27
C LEU A 29 6.63 -17.51 -16.37
N LYS A 30 5.67 -17.85 -15.50
CA LYS A 30 4.94 -19.13 -15.54
C LYS A 30 3.44 -18.88 -15.61
N LYS A 31 2.95 -18.77 -16.85
CA LYS A 31 1.54 -18.66 -17.25
C LYS A 31 0.80 -17.45 -16.66
N ALA A 32 -0.13 -16.89 -17.43
CA ALA A 32 -0.87 -15.68 -17.08
C ALA A 32 -1.94 -15.94 -16.00
N GLU A 33 -1.54 -16.49 -14.86
CA GLU A 33 -2.41 -16.68 -13.70
C GLU A 33 -2.24 -15.50 -12.72
N ARG A 34 -3.35 -15.07 -12.12
CA ARG A 34 -3.34 -13.98 -11.14
C ARG A 34 -2.56 -14.43 -9.90
N LEU A 35 -1.83 -13.50 -9.28
CA LEU A 35 -1.23 -13.75 -7.97
C LEU A 35 -2.33 -13.93 -6.93
N THR A 36 -2.09 -14.78 -5.95
CA THR A 36 -3.00 -14.91 -4.81
C THR A 36 -2.94 -13.67 -3.91
N PRO A 37 -4.03 -13.32 -3.21
CA PRO A 37 -4.03 -12.18 -2.29
C PRO A 37 -2.91 -12.29 -1.24
N GLN A 38 -2.67 -13.49 -0.72
CA GLN A 38 -1.64 -13.72 0.29
C GLN A 38 -0.21 -13.51 -0.25
N GLN A 39 0.07 -13.92 -1.50
CA GLN A 39 1.35 -13.63 -2.13
C GLN A 39 1.60 -12.13 -2.24
N ILE A 40 0.58 -11.38 -2.67
CA ILE A 40 0.65 -9.91 -2.79
C ILE A 40 0.87 -9.28 -1.41
N LEU A 41 0.08 -9.67 -0.40
CA LEU A 41 0.20 -9.13 0.95
C LEU A 41 1.59 -9.38 1.55
N ASN A 42 2.13 -10.59 1.38
CA ASN A 42 3.47 -10.93 1.87
C ASN A 42 4.56 -10.11 1.18
N ASN A 43 4.47 -9.94 -0.14
CA ASN A 43 5.42 -9.12 -0.90
C ASN A 43 5.39 -7.66 -0.44
N ILE A 44 4.20 -7.09 -0.24
CA ILE A 44 4.03 -5.73 0.26
C ILE A 44 4.62 -5.62 1.67
N LYS A 45 4.28 -6.52 2.60
CA LYS A 45 4.85 -6.51 3.95
C LYS A 45 6.38 -6.53 3.94
N ASN A 46 6.99 -7.35 3.08
CA ASN A 46 8.45 -7.42 2.96
C ASN A 46 9.06 -6.12 2.43
N SER A 47 8.36 -5.39 1.56
CA SER A 47 8.82 -4.07 1.08
C SER A 47 8.78 -2.98 2.16
N PHE A 48 7.91 -3.11 3.16
CA PHE A 48 7.76 -2.13 4.26
C PHE A 48 8.63 -2.43 5.50
N GLN A 49 9.29 -3.59 5.55
CA GLN A 49 10.08 -4.05 6.71
C GLN A 49 11.41 -3.28 6.91
N ASN A 50 11.78 -2.35 6.03
CA ASN A 50 13.08 -1.67 6.09
C ASN A 50 13.17 -0.58 7.18
N GLU A 51 12.08 -0.20 7.86
CA GLU A 51 12.07 0.93 8.80
C GLU A 51 11.45 0.60 10.18
N THR A 52 10.34 -0.14 10.24
CA THR A 52 9.69 -0.58 11.51
C THR A 52 8.82 -1.82 11.29
N PRO A 53 8.59 -2.67 12.33
CA PRO A 53 7.72 -3.83 12.20
C PRO A 53 6.26 -3.45 11.88
N VAL A 54 5.66 -4.21 10.96
CA VAL A 54 4.22 -4.16 10.68
C VAL A 54 3.46 -4.61 11.93
N GLN A 55 2.47 -3.82 12.35
CA GLN A 55 1.59 -4.11 13.48
C GLN A 55 0.39 -4.96 13.06
N ASP A 56 -0.27 -4.59 11.97
CA ASP A 56 -1.40 -5.34 11.42
C ASP A 56 -1.41 -5.27 9.88
N SER A 57 -2.07 -6.23 9.23
CA SER A 57 -2.14 -6.32 7.78
C SER A 57 -3.38 -7.08 7.31
N TRP A 58 -4.05 -6.58 6.29
CA TRP A 58 -5.21 -7.25 5.67
C TRP A 58 -5.21 -7.09 4.15
N ILE A 59 -5.91 -7.99 3.47
CA ILE A 59 -6.15 -7.92 2.02
C ILE A 59 -7.51 -8.55 1.69
N SER A 60 -8.18 -8.03 0.67
CA SER A 60 -9.46 -8.56 0.19
C SER A 60 -9.28 -9.97 -0.38
N VAL A 61 -10.24 -10.85 -0.09
CA VAL A 61 -10.21 -12.24 -0.58
C VAL A 61 -10.44 -12.30 -2.10
N LYS A 62 -11.34 -11.46 -2.61
CA LYS A 62 -11.69 -11.38 -4.03
C LYS A 62 -11.19 -10.08 -4.64
N PRO A 63 -10.68 -10.11 -5.89
CA PRO A 63 -10.30 -8.91 -6.58
C PRO A 63 -11.55 -8.16 -7.10
N THR A 64 -11.43 -6.86 -7.28
CA THR A 64 -12.45 -6.00 -7.89
C THR A 64 -11.93 -5.43 -9.20
N ARG A 65 -12.75 -5.46 -10.25
CA ARG A 65 -12.40 -4.84 -11.53
C ARG A 65 -12.56 -3.33 -11.44
N ILE A 66 -11.52 -2.60 -11.82
CA ILE A 66 -11.54 -1.15 -11.92
C ILE A 66 -11.23 -0.71 -13.35
N ARG A 67 -11.75 0.47 -13.71
CA ARG A 67 -11.43 1.16 -14.95
C ARG A 67 -10.80 2.51 -14.62
N LYS A 68 -9.55 2.71 -15.00
CA LYS A 68 -8.87 4.01 -14.95
C LYS A 68 -8.55 4.41 -16.39
N PHE A 69 -9.22 5.45 -16.88
CA PHE A 69 -9.16 5.88 -18.29
C PHE A 69 -9.51 4.75 -19.28
N ALA A 70 -8.58 4.41 -20.18
CA ALA A 70 -8.70 3.33 -21.15
C ALA A 70 -8.22 1.97 -20.61
N LEU A 71 -7.67 1.90 -19.39
CA LEU A 71 -7.13 0.67 -18.80
C LEU A 71 -8.16 0.03 -17.87
N THR A 72 -8.38 -1.27 -18.05
CA THR A 72 -9.19 -2.10 -17.16
C THR A 72 -8.28 -3.14 -16.51
N THR A 73 -8.29 -3.20 -15.18
CA THR A 73 -7.53 -4.22 -14.44
C THR A 73 -8.31 -4.70 -13.22
N ASP A 74 -7.98 -5.90 -12.77
CA ASP A 74 -8.50 -6.45 -11.53
C ASP A 74 -7.52 -6.10 -10.40
N ILE A 75 -8.02 -5.59 -9.27
CA ILE A 75 -7.20 -5.18 -8.13
C ILE A 75 -7.60 -5.90 -6.84
N TYR A 76 -6.63 -6.08 -5.96
CA TYR A 76 -6.88 -6.36 -4.55
C TYR A 76 -6.77 -5.08 -3.73
N GLN A 77 -7.63 -4.93 -2.74
CA GLN A 77 -7.54 -3.86 -1.76
C GLN A 77 -6.99 -4.41 -0.46
N GLY A 78 -6.18 -3.64 0.23
CA GLY A 78 -5.63 -4.06 1.51
C GLY A 78 -5.07 -2.91 2.28
N GLY A 79 -4.49 -3.22 3.43
CA GLY A 79 -3.74 -2.25 4.18
C GLY A 79 -2.76 -2.88 5.14
N ILE A 80 -1.80 -2.07 5.55
CA ILE A 80 -0.83 -2.38 6.59
C ILE A 80 -0.77 -1.23 7.59
N SER A 81 -0.51 -1.53 8.85
CA SER A 81 -0.25 -0.51 9.86
C SER A 81 1.14 -0.68 10.46
N ARG A 82 1.77 0.43 10.81
CA ARG A 82 3.07 0.46 11.50
C ARG A 82 3.19 1.68 12.39
N PHE A 83 4.17 1.66 13.29
CA PHE A 83 4.54 2.87 14.02
C PHE A 83 5.55 3.68 13.22
N GLU A 84 5.28 4.98 13.08
CA GLU A 84 6.20 6.01 12.57
C GLU A 84 6.19 7.15 13.58
N ASP A 85 7.35 7.57 14.07
CA ASP A 85 7.48 8.66 15.06
C ASP A 85 6.51 8.52 16.25
N ASN A 86 6.40 7.30 16.78
CA ASN A 86 5.47 6.93 17.87
C ASN A 86 3.97 7.08 17.55
N GLN A 87 3.58 7.34 16.31
CA GLN A 87 2.21 7.35 15.84
C GLN A 87 1.88 6.09 15.04
N LEU A 88 0.68 5.55 15.26
CA LEU A 88 0.16 4.45 14.45
C LEU A 88 -0.28 5.02 13.09
N VAL A 89 0.36 4.58 12.03
CA VAL A 89 0.06 4.98 10.66
C VAL A 89 -0.47 3.78 9.90
N ARG A 90 -1.55 3.97 9.13
CA ARG A 90 -2.13 2.96 8.25
C ARG A 90 -1.94 3.34 6.79
N TYR A 91 -1.39 2.41 6.02
CA TYR A 91 -1.28 2.50 4.57
C TYR A 91 -2.34 1.61 3.93
N GLU A 92 -3.27 2.19 3.17
CA GLU A 92 -4.24 1.47 2.37
C GLU A 92 -3.78 1.41 0.92
N PHE A 93 -3.79 0.23 0.32
CA PHE A 93 -3.28 0.02 -1.03
C PHE A 93 -4.33 -0.60 -1.97
N GLN A 94 -4.16 -0.30 -3.27
CA GLN A 94 -4.77 -1.02 -4.38
C GLN A 94 -3.67 -1.71 -5.17
N ALA A 95 -3.64 -3.03 -5.20
CA ALA A 95 -2.60 -3.81 -5.87
C ALA A 95 -3.17 -4.52 -7.11
N ASP A 96 -2.44 -4.47 -8.22
CA ASP A 96 -2.79 -5.17 -9.47
C ASP A 96 -2.77 -6.69 -9.25
N ALA A 97 -3.87 -7.38 -9.61
CA ALA A 97 -4.02 -8.80 -9.33
C ALA A 97 -3.09 -9.70 -10.16
N LYS A 98 -2.55 -9.21 -11.28
CA LYS A 98 -1.64 -9.98 -12.15
C LYS A 98 -0.19 -9.86 -11.71
N THR A 99 0.23 -8.65 -11.32
CA THR A 99 1.63 -8.33 -11.05
C THR A 99 1.93 -8.10 -9.58
N GLY A 100 0.93 -7.84 -8.75
CA GLY A 100 1.09 -7.42 -7.36
C GLY A 100 1.55 -5.98 -7.19
N SER A 101 1.69 -5.23 -8.29
CA SER A 101 2.15 -3.83 -8.26
C SER A 101 1.14 -2.94 -7.55
N ILE A 102 1.62 -2.06 -6.68
CA ILE A 102 0.77 -1.06 -6.01
C ILE A 102 0.40 0.02 -7.03
N LEU A 103 -0.90 0.11 -7.35
CA LEU A 103 -1.48 1.12 -8.24
C LEU A 103 -1.95 2.37 -7.51
N ASN A 104 -2.16 2.25 -6.20
CA ASN A 104 -2.50 3.36 -5.32
C ASN A 104 -2.08 3.02 -3.89
N LEU A 105 -1.58 4.02 -3.18
CA LEU A 105 -1.21 3.94 -1.76
C LEU A 105 -1.71 5.21 -1.06
N ASN A 106 -2.53 5.05 -0.05
CA ASN A 106 -3.06 6.14 0.75
C ASN A 106 -2.57 6.01 2.20
N ARG A 107 -1.94 7.05 2.74
CA ARG A 107 -1.49 7.12 4.13
C ARG A 107 -2.58 7.74 4.98
N ILE A 108 -2.91 7.10 6.09
CA ILE A 108 -3.93 7.54 7.05
C ILE A 108 -3.27 7.54 8.43
N ASP A 109 -3.23 8.71 9.06
CA ASP A 109 -2.76 8.88 10.42
C ASP A 109 -3.89 8.52 11.38
N LEU A 110 -3.66 7.55 12.27
CA LEU A 110 -4.63 7.09 13.27
C LEU A 110 -4.46 7.80 14.61
#